data_AF-A0A0M8N1Q9-F1
#
_entry.id   AF-A0A0M8N1Q9-F1
#
_cell.length_a   1.000
_cell.length_b   1.000
_cell.length_c   1.000
_cell.angle_alpha   90.00
_cell.angle_beta   90.00
_cell.angle_gamma   90.00
#
_symmetry.space_group_name_H-M   'P 1'
#
loop_
_entity.id
_entity.type
_entity.pdbx_description
1 polymer ?
#
loop_
_entity_poly.entity_id
_entity_poly.type
_entity_poly.pdbx_seq_one_letter_code
_entity_poly.pdbx_strand_id
1 'polypeptide(L)'
;MTNPQSAVASKQNIYWCTSCETSFKRKYDWKRHEDEFHERWRKYPCPEPGCNRSFWGSNSFNQHHKQCHGCKTCPHAEKVVRQLRKRKYWACGFCSALHPARERHVEHVARHFESGLTKADWMHSRVIYGLLHQPLIHPAWEALVAAKYGDGGARRPQFSWHPNKTGRAQGFLEKECPGQLQDRLEFFSGEERDVQWIVNMAFDLADILLSR
;
A
#
# COMPACT_ATOMS: atom_id res chain seq x y z
N MET A 1 39.89 13.44 31.99
CA MET A 1 39.15 14.28 31.03
C MET A 1 38.94 13.45 29.78
N THR A 2 37.74 12.88 29.62
CA THR A 2 37.42 11.84 28.65
C THR A 2 36.96 12.43 27.32
N ASN A 3 37.55 11.88 26.25
CA ASN A 3 37.39 12.16 24.82
C ASN A 3 35.92 12.13 24.36
N PRO A 4 35.42 13.11 23.56
CA PRO A 4 34.06 13.06 23.03
C PRO A 4 33.95 11.95 21.97
N GLN A 5 33.16 10.92 22.27
CA GLN A 5 32.80 9.89 21.31
C GLN A 5 32.01 10.53 20.16
N SER A 6 32.68 10.59 19.02
CA SER A 6 32.10 10.75 17.70
C SER A 6 30.93 9.77 17.55
N ALA A 7 29.73 10.32 17.34
CA ALA A 7 28.55 9.55 16.98
C ALA A 7 28.84 8.79 15.68
N VAL A 8 29.08 7.48 15.80
CA VAL A 8 29.21 6.58 14.67
C VAL A 8 27.82 6.48 14.03
N ALA A 9 27.59 7.25 12.96
CA ALA A 9 26.41 7.09 12.11
C ALA A 9 26.41 5.65 11.57
N SER A 10 25.56 4.80 12.16
CA SER A 10 25.45 3.39 11.79
C SER A 10 24.95 3.27 10.35
N LYS A 11 25.64 2.46 9.55
CA LYS A 11 25.29 2.11 8.15
C LYS A 11 24.03 1.22 8.09
N GLN A 12 23.04 1.43 8.95
CA GLN A 12 21.85 0.60 9.09
C GLN A 12 20.82 0.94 8.00
N ASN A 13 20.05 -0.06 7.56
CA ASN A 13 18.87 0.17 6.74
C ASN A 13 17.79 0.88 7.57
N ILE A 14 17.43 2.11 7.20
CA ILE A 14 16.41 2.88 7.91
C ILE A 14 15.05 2.87 7.19
N TYR A 15 15.04 2.64 5.88
CA TYR A 15 13.79 2.60 5.10
C TYR A 15 13.27 1.18 5.04
N TRP A 16 11.99 0.98 5.30
CA TRP A 16 11.35 -0.33 5.25
C TRP A 16 10.21 -0.35 4.26
N CYS A 17 10.09 -1.45 3.52
CA CYS A 17 8.89 -1.67 2.74
C CYS A 17 7.67 -1.77 3.66
N THR A 18 6.61 -1.03 3.32
CA THR A 18 5.35 -1.01 4.07
C THR A 18 4.47 -2.24 3.79
N SER A 19 4.90 -3.11 2.86
CA SER A 19 4.12 -4.24 2.34
C SER A 19 4.82 -5.59 2.49
N CYS A 20 6.14 -5.60 2.69
CA CYS A 20 6.95 -6.81 2.90
C CYS A 20 8.09 -6.53 3.87
N GLU A 21 8.93 -7.51 4.19
CA GLU A 21 9.99 -7.40 5.20
C GLU A 21 11.32 -6.85 4.70
N THR A 22 11.40 -6.45 3.42
CA THR A 22 12.63 -5.89 2.85
C THR A 22 12.92 -4.49 3.40
N SER A 23 14.18 -4.24 3.75
CA SER A 23 14.69 -2.95 4.20
C SER A 23 15.79 -2.43 3.29
N PHE A 24 15.98 -1.12 3.30
CA PHE A 24 16.85 -0.39 2.39
C PHE A 24 17.63 0.70 3.11
N LYS A 25 18.86 0.92 2.65
CA LYS A 25 19.70 2.02 3.12
C LYS A 25 19.31 3.37 2.54
N ARG A 26 18.79 3.41 1.32
CA ARG A 26 18.47 4.64 0.58
C ARG A 26 16.99 4.72 0.25
N LYS A 27 16.41 5.92 0.41
CA LYS A 27 15.02 6.23 0.03
C LYS A 27 14.70 5.84 -1.42
N TYR A 28 15.66 6.08 -2.34
CA TYR A 28 15.51 5.74 -3.76
C TYR A 28 15.28 4.24 -3.98
N ASP A 29 16.06 3.38 -3.31
CA ASP A 29 15.97 1.93 -3.48
C ASP A 29 14.64 1.39 -2.92
N TRP A 30 14.21 1.90 -1.77
CA TRP A 30 12.90 1.59 -1.20
C TRP A 30 11.75 2.04 -2.11
N LYS A 31 11.77 3.30 -2.59
CA LYS A 31 10.74 3.84 -3.50
C LYS A 31 10.62 3.00 -4.78
N ARG A 32 11.75 2.58 -5.35
CA ARG A 32 11.81 1.74 -6.54
C ARG A 32 11.22 0.35 -6.27
N HIS A 33 11.60 -0.26 -5.15
CA HIS A 33 11.04 -1.56 -4.75
C HIS A 33 9.52 -1.51 -4.61
N GLU A 34 8.96 -0.50 -3.93
CA GLU A 34 7.50 -0.41 -3.80
C GLU A 34 6.81 -0.20 -5.16
N ASP A 35 7.39 0.58 -6.08
CA ASP A 35 6.82 0.79 -7.43
C ASP A 35 6.81 -0.52 -8.24
N GLU A 36 7.94 -1.24 -8.25
CA GLU A 36 8.11 -2.46 -9.04
C GLU A 36 7.30 -3.64 -8.48
N PHE A 37 7.25 -3.81 -7.15
CA PHE A 37 6.71 -5.03 -6.54
C PHE A 37 5.32 -4.87 -5.92
N HIS A 38 4.92 -3.66 -5.53
CA HIS A 38 3.69 -3.45 -4.75
C HIS A 38 2.70 -2.50 -5.41
N GLU A 39 3.11 -1.57 -6.27
CA GLU A 39 2.17 -0.79 -7.09
C GLU A 39 1.68 -1.56 -8.31
N ARG A 40 2.56 -2.33 -8.98
CA ARG A 40 2.23 -3.29 -10.06
C ARG A 40 1.27 -2.74 -11.14
N TRP A 41 1.32 -1.44 -11.43
CA TRP A 41 0.47 -0.83 -12.45
C TRP A 41 0.98 -1.06 -13.88
N ARG A 42 2.18 -1.64 -14.04
CA ARG A 42 2.78 -2.01 -15.34
C ARG A 42 3.08 -3.50 -15.37
N LYS A 43 2.45 -4.22 -16.30
CA LYS A 43 2.75 -5.64 -16.57
C LYS A 43 3.43 -5.76 -17.93
N TYR A 44 4.53 -6.49 -17.99
CA TYR A 44 5.33 -6.72 -19.19
C TYR A 44 5.23 -8.21 -19.56
N PRO A 45 4.20 -8.63 -20.33
CA PRO A 45 4.12 -9.99 -20.85
C PRO A 45 5.21 -10.23 -21.91
N CYS A 46 5.77 -11.45 -21.92
CA CYS A 46 6.66 -11.88 -22.99
C CYS A 46 5.87 -12.04 -24.30
N PRO A 47 6.28 -11.40 -25.41
CA PRO A 47 5.63 -11.56 -26.72
C PRO A 47 6.06 -12.82 -27.47
N GLU A 48 7.07 -13.55 -26.98
CA GLU A 48 7.64 -14.70 -27.68
C GLU A 48 6.66 -15.88 -27.71
N PRO A 49 6.37 -16.47 -28.88
CA PRO A 49 5.48 -17.61 -29.00
C PRO A 49 5.92 -18.77 -28.09
N GLY A 50 4.99 -19.30 -27.28
CA GLY A 50 5.27 -20.37 -26.33
C GLY A 50 5.87 -19.90 -24.98
N CYS A 51 6.14 -18.61 -24.79
CA CYS A 51 6.62 -18.07 -23.53
C CYS A 51 5.48 -17.39 -22.73
N ASN A 52 5.02 -18.04 -21.67
CA ASN A 52 3.93 -17.53 -20.82
C ASN A 52 4.42 -16.64 -19.65
N ARG A 53 5.66 -16.14 -19.70
CA ARG A 53 6.21 -15.32 -18.60
C ARG A 53 5.70 -13.88 -18.67
N SER A 54 5.50 -13.29 -17.49
CA SER A 54 5.13 -11.89 -17.32
C SER A 54 5.93 -11.27 -16.18
N PHE A 55 6.24 -9.98 -16.30
CA PHE A 55 7.08 -9.26 -15.35
C PHE A 55 6.42 -7.95 -14.90
N TRP A 56 6.83 -7.44 -13.74
CA TRP A 56 6.30 -6.18 -13.17
C TRP A 56 7.29 -5.00 -13.29
N GLY A 57 8.50 -5.27 -13.77
CA GLY A 57 9.54 -4.27 -14.04
C GLY A 57 10.13 -4.45 -15.43
N SER A 58 10.39 -3.34 -16.12
CA SER A 58 10.98 -3.34 -17.46
C SER A 58 12.37 -3.97 -17.47
N ASN A 59 13.15 -3.77 -16.40
CA ASN A 59 14.48 -4.36 -16.25
C ASN A 59 14.42 -5.90 -16.18
N SER A 60 13.51 -6.46 -15.38
CA SER A 60 13.32 -7.91 -15.26
C SER A 60 12.86 -8.53 -16.58
N PHE A 61 11.95 -7.85 -17.28
CA PHE A 61 11.52 -8.24 -18.63
C PHE A 61 12.69 -8.24 -19.62
N ASN A 62 13.48 -7.16 -19.67
CA ASN A 62 14.63 -7.03 -20.57
C ASN A 62 15.71 -8.08 -20.28
N GLN A 63 15.95 -8.39 -19.01
CA GLN A 63 16.87 -9.44 -18.60
C GLN A 63 16.40 -10.81 -19.09
N HIS A 64 15.11 -11.12 -18.91
CA HIS A 64 14.54 -12.36 -19.43
C HIS A 64 14.68 -12.46 -20.95
N HIS A 65 14.39 -11.40 -21.69
CA HIS A 65 14.56 -11.38 -23.16
C HIS A 65 16.00 -11.62 -23.60
N LYS A 66 16.96 -11.00 -22.92
CA LYS A 66 18.39 -11.21 -23.19
C LYS A 66 18.80 -12.66 -22.93
N GLN A 67 18.38 -13.23 -21.81
CA GLN A 67 18.83 -14.54 -21.34
C GLN A 67 18.11 -15.72 -22.00
N CYS A 68 16.80 -15.61 -22.23
CA CYS A 68 15.97 -16.72 -22.73
C CYS A 68 15.69 -16.64 -24.23
N HIS A 69 15.78 -15.45 -24.83
CA HIS A 69 15.38 -15.21 -26.21
C HIS A 69 16.48 -14.54 -27.05
N GLY A 70 17.71 -14.44 -26.52
CA GLY A 70 18.88 -13.93 -27.26
C GLY A 70 18.75 -12.48 -27.73
N CYS A 71 17.84 -11.70 -27.14
CA CYS A 71 17.54 -10.34 -27.58
C CYS A 71 18.71 -9.39 -27.26
N LYS A 72 19.40 -8.86 -28.29
CA LYS A 72 20.57 -7.97 -28.09
C LYS A 72 20.18 -6.56 -27.64
N THR A 73 19.22 -5.94 -28.33
CA THR A 73 18.60 -4.66 -27.98
C THR A 73 17.11 -4.89 -27.79
N CYS A 74 16.58 -4.57 -26.61
CA CYS A 74 15.18 -4.85 -26.28
C CYS A 74 14.37 -3.54 -26.19
N PRO A 75 13.91 -2.96 -27.31
CA PRO A 75 12.93 -1.88 -27.29
C PRO A 75 11.51 -2.41 -27.03
N HIS A 76 11.33 -3.72 -26.80
CA HIS A 76 10.02 -4.35 -26.71
C HIS A 76 9.23 -3.92 -25.48
N ALA A 77 9.89 -3.52 -24.39
CA ALA A 77 9.23 -3.20 -23.12
C ALA A 77 8.13 -2.15 -23.28
N GLU A 78 8.38 -1.10 -24.08
CA GLU A 78 7.40 -0.04 -24.35
C GLU A 78 6.23 -0.50 -25.22
N LYS A 79 6.46 -1.51 -26.07
CA LYS A 79 5.43 -2.06 -26.98
C LYS A 79 4.53 -3.07 -26.30
N VAL A 80 5.05 -3.85 -25.35
CA VAL A 80 4.31 -4.95 -24.70
C VAL A 80 3.67 -4.55 -23.38
N VAL A 81 4.07 -3.41 -22.79
CA VAL A 81 3.57 -2.99 -21.48
C VAL A 81 2.05 -2.86 -21.47
N ARG A 82 1.42 -3.62 -20.58
CA ARG A 82 0.00 -3.50 -20.24
C ARG A 82 -0.13 -2.63 -19.00
N GLN A 83 -0.88 -1.54 -19.12
CA GLN A 83 -1.18 -0.63 -18.03
C GLN A 83 -2.38 -1.18 -17.25
N LEU A 84 -2.21 -1.39 -15.95
CA LEU A 84 -3.30 -1.74 -15.04
C LEU A 84 -3.79 -0.48 -14.33
N ARG A 85 -4.97 -0.59 -13.69
CA ARG A 85 -5.49 0.50 -12.86
C ARG A 85 -4.48 0.87 -11.77
N LYS A 86 -4.40 2.16 -11.45
CA LYS A 86 -3.56 2.69 -10.37
C LYS A 86 -4.38 2.91 -9.11
N ARG A 87 -3.73 2.80 -7.95
CA ARG A 87 -4.29 3.27 -6.68
C ARG A 87 -4.63 4.76 -6.77
N LYS A 88 -5.71 5.12 -6.09
CA LYS A 88 -6.18 6.51 -5.94
C LYS A 88 -5.75 7.08 -4.60
N TYR A 89 -5.66 6.24 -3.57
CA TYR A 89 -5.34 6.65 -2.21
C TYR A 89 -4.33 5.71 -1.55
N TRP A 90 -3.59 6.29 -0.61
CA TRP A 90 -2.68 5.60 0.31
C TRP A 90 -2.91 6.16 1.72
N ALA A 91 -2.65 5.37 2.75
CA ALA A 91 -2.68 5.85 4.13
C ALA A 91 -1.42 5.43 4.89
N CYS A 92 -1.00 6.30 5.80
CA CYS A 92 0.18 6.08 6.62
C CYS A 92 -0.13 5.16 7.81
N GLY A 93 0.54 4.02 7.93
CA GLY A 93 0.41 3.13 9.09
C GLY A 93 1.07 3.67 10.37
N PHE A 94 1.85 4.75 10.29
CA PHE A 94 2.40 5.42 11.47
C PHE A 94 1.41 6.41 12.10
N CYS A 95 0.63 7.15 11.31
CA CYS A 95 -0.21 8.24 11.84
C CYS A 95 -1.62 8.34 11.24
N SER A 96 -2.02 7.41 10.38
CA SER A 96 -3.31 7.38 9.67
C SER A 96 -3.54 8.53 8.68
N ALA A 97 -2.50 9.28 8.31
CA ALA A 97 -2.63 10.33 7.30
C ALA A 97 -3.03 9.75 5.93
N LEU A 98 -4.07 10.33 5.31
CA LEU A 98 -4.52 10.00 3.95
C LEU A 98 -3.71 10.78 2.91
N HIS A 99 -3.33 10.11 1.83
CA HIS A 99 -2.62 10.70 0.71
C HIS A 99 -3.29 10.34 -0.62
N PRO A 100 -3.68 11.33 -1.45
CA PRO A 100 -4.24 11.10 -2.79
C PRO A 100 -3.17 10.94 -3.88
N ALA A 101 -1.89 10.99 -3.51
CA ALA A 101 -0.76 10.90 -4.43
C ALA A 101 0.37 10.08 -3.82
N ARG A 102 0.89 9.12 -4.60
CA ARG A 102 1.94 8.20 -4.18
C ARG A 102 3.20 8.93 -3.72
N GLU A 103 3.66 9.90 -4.50
CA GLU A 103 4.89 10.63 -4.21
C GLU A 103 4.82 11.34 -2.86
N ARG A 104 3.63 11.90 -2.54
CA ARG A 104 3.39 12.53 -1.23
C ARG A 104 3.37 11.50 -0.11
N HIS A 105 2.79 10.33 -0.34
CA HIS A 105 2.77 9.24 0.64
C HIS A 105 4.18 8.74 0.96
N VAL A 106 4.99 8.46 -0.07
CA VAL A 106 6.38 7.98 0.11
C VAL A 106 7.22 9.00 0.87
N GLU A 107 7.12 10.28 0.50
CA GLU A 107 7.87 11.34 1.19
C GLU A 107 7.40 11.52 2.64
N HIS A 108 6.09 11.39 2.89
CA HIS A 108 5.55 11.44 4.24
C HIS A 108 6.07 10.27 5.11
N VAL A 109 6.01 9.04 4.59
CA VAL A 109 6.48 7.85 5.30
C VAL A 109 7.99 7.89 5.52
N ALA A 110 8.76 8.42 4.56
CA ALA A 110 10.20 8.62 4.70
C ALA A 110 10.55 9.41 5.96
N ARG A 111 9.81 10.49 6.25
CA ARG A 111 10.08 11.35 7.42
C ARG A 111 9.90 10.63 8.74
N HIS A 112 9.00 9.66 8.82
CA HIS A 112 8.84 8.81 10.01
C HIS A 112 10.06 7.91 10.22
N PHE A 113 10.57 7.30 9.15
CA PHE A 113 11.80 6.52 9.22
C PHE A 113 13.01 7.39 9.58
N GLU A 114 13.10 8.58 8.98
CA GLU A 114 14.17 9.56 9.25
C GLU A 114 14.10 10.12 10.67
N SER A 115 12.91 10.14 11.30
CA SER A 115 12.73 10.49 12.72
C SER A 115 12.98 9.32 13.69
N GLY A 116 13.36 8.15 13.18
CA GLY A 116 13.73 6.99 13.99
C GLY A 116 12.62 5.98 14.23
N LEU A 117 11.42 6.15 13.66
CA LEU A 117 10.41 5.09 13.69
C LEU A 117 10.86 3.92 12.82
N THR A 118 10.42 2.72 13.18
CA THR A 118 10.79 1.48 12.53
C THR A 118 9.57 0.76 11.99
N LYS A 119 9.76 -0.33 11.24
CA LYS A 119 8.65 -1.15 10.78
C LYS A 119 7.78 -1.70 11.94
N ALA A 120 8.33 -1.87 13.13
CA ALA A 120 7.57 -2.34 14.30
C ALA A 120 6.48 -1.34 14.73
N ASP A 121 6.67 -0.05 14.44
CA ASP A 121 5.72 1.02 14.78
C ASP A 121 4.59 1.16 13.75
N TRP A 122 4.67 0.42 12.64
CA TRP A 122 3.67 0.45 11.57
C TRP A 122 2.45 -0.40 11.93
N MET A 123 1.27 0.23 11.99
CA MET A 123 0.03 -0.43 12.33
C MET A 123 -0.92 -0.52 11.14
N HIS A 124 -1.33 -1.74 10.77
CA HIS A 124 -2.30 -1.96 9.68
C HIS A 124 -3.64 -1.27 9.94
N SER A 125 -4.14 -1.30 11.18
CA SER A 125 -5.39 -0.61 11.54
C SER A 125 -5.34 0.90 11.25
N ARG A 126 -4.16 1.54 11.39
CA ARG A 126 -3.98 2.96 11.04
C ARG A 126 -4.05 3.19 9.54
N VAL A 127 -3.60 2.22 8.73
CA VAL A 127 -3.75 2.27 7.27
C VAL A 127 -5.24 2.23 6.90
N ILE A 128 -5.99 1.25 7.40
CA ILE A 128 -7.43 1.15 7.12
C ILE A 128 -8.17 2.39 7.61
N TYR A 129 -7.92 2.82 8.85
CA TYR A 129 -8.53 4.02 9.40
C TYR A 129 -8.23 5.26 8.56
N GLY A 130 -6.98 5.48 8.17
CA GLY A 130 -6.60 6.60 7.31
C GLY A 130 -7.27 6.54 5.93
N LEU A 131 -7.40 5.34 5.35
CA LEU A 131 -8.12 5.13 4.10
C LEU A 131 -9.63 5.40 4.21
N LEU A 132 -10.25 5.20 5.38
CA LEU A 132 -11.64 5.57 5.61
C LEU A 132 -11.87 7.08 5.63
N HIS A 133 -10.82 7.91 5.74
CA HIS A 133 -10.91 9.38 5.70
C HIS A 133 -11.04 9.95 4.29
N GLN A 134 -11.26 9.11 3.28
CA GLN A 134 -11.51 9.57 1.91
C GLN A 134 -12.78 10.44 1.86
N PRO A 135 -12.84 11.50 1.02
CA PRO A 135 -13.93 12.49 1.05
C PRO A 135 -15.35 11.93 0.97
N LEU A 136 -15.58 10.85 0.20
CA LEU A 136 -16.90 10.22 0.07
C LEU A 136 -17.12 9.06 1.07
N ILE A 137 -16.05 8.43 1.55
CA ILE A 137 -16.13 7.29 2.47
C ILE A 137 -16.33 7.78 3.91
N HIS A 138 -15.65 8.84 4.29
CA HIS A 138 -15.64 9.32 5.67
C HIS A 138 -17.02 9.71 6.18
N PRO A 139 -17.83 10.52 5.47
CA PRO A 139 -19.17 10.86 5.94
C PRO A 139 -20.08 9.65 6.09
N ALA A 140 -19.99 8.69 5.16
CA ALA A 140 -20.76 7.45 5.22
C ALA A 140 -20.31 6.54 6.39
N TRP A 141 -19.01 6.48 6.66
CA TRP A 141 -18.45 5.76 7.81
C TRP A 141 -18.95 6.37 9.12
N GLU A 142 -18.86 7.69 9.28
CA GLU A 142 -19.35 8.39 10.48
C GLU A 142 -20.85 8.20 10.68
N ALA A 143 -21.65 8.30 9.61
CA ALA A 143 -23.09 8.04 9.68
C ALA A 143 -23.41 6.61 10.13
N LEU A 144 -22.67 5.61 9.62
CA LEU A 144 -22.82 4.21 10.02
C LEU A 144 -22.47 4.01 11.50
N VAL A 145 -21.34 4.56 11.96
CA VAL A 145 -20.90 4.44 13.36
C VAL A 145 -21.90 5.13 14.29
N ALA A 146 -22.35 6.33 13.95
CA ALA A 146 -23.36 7.07 14.72
C ALA A 146 -24.70 6.32 14.80
N ALA A 147 -25.13 5.67 13.71
CA ALA A 147 -26.34 4.85 13.70
C ALA A 147 -26.25 3.61 14.60
N LYS A 148 -25.04 3.05 14.80
CA LYS A 148 -24.82 1.84 15.60
C LYS A 148 -24.61 2.13 17.09
N TYR A 149 -23.93 3.21 17.42
CA TYR A 149 -23.49 3.52 18.79
C TYR A 149 -24.12 4.78 19.39
N GLY A 150 -24.88 5.55 18.61
CA GLY A 150 -25.48 6.81 19.02
C GLY A 150 -24.47 7.96 19.10
N ASP A 151 -24.98 9.19 18.99
CA ASP A 151 -24.20 10.44 19.16
C ASP A 151 -24.11 10.87 20.65
N GLY A 152 -24.75 10.09 21.54
CA GLY A 152 -25.00 10.45 22.92
C GLY A 152 -23.93 9.96 23.89
N GLY A 153 -22.88 10.75 24.11
CA GLY A 153 -22.06 10.78 25.34
C GLY A 153 -21.26 9.52 25.72
N ALA A 154 -21.47 8.38 25.07
CA ALA A 154 -20.68 7.17 25.26
C ALA A 154 -19.31 7.33 24.58
N ARG A 155 -18.25 6.78 25.20
CA ARG A 155 -16.91 6.78 24.61
C ARG A 155 -16.95 6.18 23.19
N ARG A 156 -16.34 6.89 22.25
CA ARG A 156 -16.28 6.47 20.84
C ARG A 156 -15.64 5.07 20.72
N PRO A 157 -16.25 4.13 19.97
CA PRO A 157 -15.70 2.79 19.80
C PRO A 157 -14.31 2.84 19.17
N GLN A 158 -13.43 1.94 19.63
CA GLN A 158 -12.13 1.75 19.01
C GLN A 158 -12.21 0.61 17.99
N PHE A 159 -11.80 0.89 16.76
CA PHE A 159 -11.79 -0.08 15.66
C PHE A 159 -10.37 -0.57 15.39
N SER A 160 -10.24 -1.85 15.12
CA SER A 160 -9.00 -2.45 14.63
C SER A 160 -9.28 -3.46 13.53
N TRP A 161 -8.32 -3.64 12.63
CA TRP A 161 -8.46 -4.53 11.48
C TRP A 161 -7.27 -5.46 11.39
N HIS A 162 -7.54 -6.75 11.16
CA HIS A 162 -6.50 -7.74 10.99
C HIS A 162 -5.91 -7.72 9.56
N PRO A 163 -4.56 -7.64 9.41
CA PRO A 163 -3.90 -7.58 8.10
C PRO A 163 -4.27 -8.72 7.15
N ASN A 164 -4.45 -9.94 7.67
CA ASN A 164 -4.71 -11.11 6.82
C ASN A 164 -6.09 -11.09 6.16
N LYS A 165 -7.06 -10.38 6.75
CA LYS A 165 -8.45 -10.30 6.26
C LYS A 165 -8.74 -9.00 5.50
N THR A 166 -7.97 -7.95 5.78
CA THR A 166 -8.26 -6.59 5.31
C THR A 166 -7.11 -5.95 4.55
N GLY A 167 -5.97 -6.64 4.41
CA GLY A 167 -4.80 -6.20 3.66
C GLY A 167 -5.01 -6.23 2.16
N ARG A 168 -3.92 -6.37 1.41
CA ARG A 168 -3.97 -6.47 -0.06
C ARG A 168 -3.99 -7.92 -0.50
N ALA A 169 -4.86 -8.26 -1.44
CA ALA A 169 -4.98 -9.60 -1.98
C ALA A 169 -4.17 -9.76 -3.28
N GLN A 170 -3.41 -10.86 -3.36
CA GLN A 170 -2.75 -11.26 -4.61
C GLN A 170 -3.80 -11.60 -5.68
N GLY A 171 -3.62 -11.10 -6.91
CA GLY A 171 -4.54 -11.34 -8.03
C GLY A 171 -5.65 -10.30 -8.20
N PHE A 172 -5.78 -9.32 -7.29
CA PHE A 172 -6.85 -8.31 -7.35
C PHE A 172 -6.77 -7.42 -8.60
N LEU A 173 -5.57 -7.07 -9.05
CA LEU A 173 -5.39 -6.23 -10.24
C LEU A 173 -5.62 -7.01 -11.53
N GLU A 174 -5.34 -8.30 -11.50
CA GLU A 174 -5.53 -9.26 -12.59
C GLU A 174 -6.97 -9.77 -12.67
N LYS A 175 -7.84 -9.37 -11.73
CA LYS A 175 -9.23 -9.87 -11.58
C LYS A 175 -9.32 -11.36 -11.30
N GLU A 176 -8.26 -11.94 -10.75
CA GLU A 176 -8.21 -13.34 -10.31
C GLU A 176 -8.89 -13.53 -8.94
N CYS A 177 -8.97 -12.46 -8.15
CA CYS A 177 -9.68 -12.44 -6.88
C CYS A 177 -10.47 -11.13 -6.69
N PRO A 178 -11.53 -11.13 -5.85
CA PRO A 178 -12.36 -9.95 -5.64
C PRO A 178 -11.67 -8.82 -4.85
N GLY A 179 -10.53 -9.08 -4.21
CA GLY A 179 -9.81 -8.12 -3.37
C GLY A 179 -10.38 -8.00 -1.95
N GLN A 180 -9.54 -7.53 -1.04
CA GLN A 180 -9.85 -7.29 0.36
C GLN A 180 -10.18 -5.80 0.62
N LEU A 181 -10.45 -5.44 1.87
CA LEU A 181 -10.88 -4.10 2.27
C LEU A 181 -9.87 -3.01 1.84
N GLN A 182 -8.57 -3.19 2.11
CA GLN A 182 -7.55 -2.22 1.72
C GLN A 182 -7.50 -2.03 0.20
N ASP A 183 -7.58 -3.11 -0.58
CA ASP A 183 -7.63 -3.02 -2.05
C ASP A 183 -8.80 -2.15 -2.52
N ARG A 184 -9.98 -2.34 -1.94
CA ARG A 184 -11.19 -1.62 -2.33
C ARG A 184 -11.12 -0.15 -1.97
N LEU A 185 -10.55 0.16 -0.81
CA LEU A 185 -10.31 1.53 -0.38
C LEU A 185 -9.22 2.22 -1.21
N GLU A 186 -8.11 1.55 -1.51
CA GLU A 186 -6.99 2.12 -2.27
C GLU A 186 -7.36 2.39 -3.74
N PHE A 187 -8.24 1.58 -4.32
CA PHE A 187 -8.67 1.68 -5.73
C PHE A 187 -10.08 2.26 -5.90
N PHE A 188 -10.69 2.79 -4.84
CA PHE A 188 -12.03 3.37 -4.88
C PHE A 188 -12.12 4.49 -5.94
N SER A 189 -13.06 4.33 -6.88
CA SER A 189 -13.22 5.23 -8.04
C SER A 189 -14.10 6.46 -7.76
N GLY A 190 -14.80 6.51 -6.63
CA GLY A 190 -15.73 7.59 -6.30
C GLY A 190 -17.20 7.30 -6.60
N GLU A 191 -17.54 6.07 -6.99
CA GLU A 191 -18.93 5.67 -7.26
C GLU A 191 -19.73 5.55 -5.96
N GLU A 192 -20.83 6.27 -5.84
CA GLU A 192 -21.62 6.35 -4.59
C GLU A 192 -22.18 5.00 -4.15
N ARG A 193 -22.59 4.15 -5.09
CA ARG A 193 -23.08 2.79 -4.79
C ARG A 193 -22.05 1.91 -4.08
N ASP A 194 -20.76 2.15 -4.32
CA ASP A 194 -19.68 1.37 -3.73
C ASP A 194 -19.35 1.87 -2.31
N VAL A 195 -19.69 3.13 -1.97
CA VAL A 195 -19.42 3.74 -0.66
C VAL A 195 -20.06 2.94 0.46
N GLN A 196 -21.38 2.73 0.38
CA GLN A 196 -22.13 2.04 1.43
C GLN A 196 -21.65 0.60 1.63
N TRP A 197 -21.35 -0.07 0.53
CA TRP A 197 -20.83 -1.42 0.57
C TRP A 197 -19.44 -1.50 1.22
N ILE A 198 -18.53 -0.56 0.91
CA ILE A 198 -17.19 -0.48 1.51
C ILE A 198 -17.27 -0.18 3.01
N VAL A 199 -18.09 0.78 3.44
CA VAL A 199 -18.17 1.13 4.89
C VAL A 199 -18.78 0.01 5.72
N ASN A 200 -19.78 -0.71 5.21
CA ASN A 200 -20.31 -1.89 5.88
C ASN A 200 -19.26 -3.00 5.97
N MET A 201 -18.54 -3.28 4.87
CA MET A 201 -17.42 -4.23 4.90
C MET A 201 -16.34 -3.83 5.92
N ALA A 202 -16.01 -2.53 6.01
CA ALA A 202 -15.06 -2.05 7.00
C ALA A 202 -15.54 -2.28 8.43
N PHE A 203 -16.84 -2.07 8.69
CA PHE A 203 -17.45 -2.29 9.99
C PHE A 203 -17.48 -3.77 10.37
N ASP A 204 -17.95 -4.62 9.45
CA ASP A 204 -18.09 -6.07 9.68
C ASP A 204 -16.76 -6.78 9.90
N LEU A 205 -15.69 -6.26 9.29
CA LEU A 205 -14.33 -6.79 9.45
C LEU A 205 -13.55 -6.16 10.61
N ALA A 206 -14.15 -5.20 11.33
CA ALA A 206 -13.49 -4.54 12.45
C ALA A 206 -13.67 -5.35 13.74
N ASP A 207 -12.58 -5.54 14.48
CA ASP A 207 -12.67 -5.89 15.89
C ASP A 207 -12.92 -4.60 16.67
N ILE A 208 -14.08 -4.55 17.34
CA ILE A 208 -14.57 -3.36 18.04
C ILE A 208 -14.37 -3.53 19.54
N LEU A 209 -13.51 -2.67 20.10
CA LEU A 209 -13.32 -2.59 21.54
C LEU A 209 -14.18 -1.45 22.09
N LEU A 210 -15.18 -1.82 22.88
CA LEU A 210 -15.90 -0.89 23.74
C LEU A 210 -15.08 -0.74 25.02
N SER A 211 -14.47 0.42 25.21
CA SER A 211 -13.76 0.69 26.47
C SER A 211 -14.77 0.64 27.62
N ARG A 212 -14.50 -0.21 28.63
CA ARG A 212 -15.26 -0.25 29.88
C ARG A 212 -15.12 1.05 30.66
#